data_AF-A0A3C2B8F2-F1
#
_entry.id   AF-A0A3C2B8F2-F1
#
_cell.length_a   1.000
_cell.length_b   1.000
_cell.length_c   1.000
_cell.angle_alpha   90.00
_cell.angle_beta   90.00
_cell.angle_gamma   90.00
#
_symmetry.space_group_name_H-M   'P 1'
#
loop_
_entity.id
_entity.type
_entity.pdbx_description
1 polymer ?
#
loop_
_entity_poly.entity_id
_entity_poly.type
_entity_poly.pdbx_seq_one_letter_code
_entity_poly.pdbx_strand_id
1 'polypeptide(L)'
;MTRCSVRALVALAVAAVVGTLIPLAPASLVSAHASLEFSVPAANAVLEQGLPEIILDFDEAIEVSLASIELFDADGEAVELGSPQRGVDDSQVMASMPPLEQGLYAVVWRIASADGHVVDGAFAFQIGTALVGDRDELLDRVRTDAIDTGLAWRYGVARFLSLLGAMILFGGGFWALRRPASVVSEPRVQGVLGVSLVAFVVGSWAAFTSFAAQVRDGQASSAFHPAAWADALATLTGRMLFLRGVLSVVAVVIAVRFARRDGGPAGMARRALSGIGVMALLATVSFSAAGHANSLSPRWVWVGVDAVHLAAAAVWLGGVVTLWAVPRARLAEPECEHVARQYSTFASVAVPVVVVTGVVQGLRLADGVDDFTGTTWGRLLLVKLVLVVLILAVAGVSRWLLQHDGAASIRRTVALEAVVGVVVIGLVAALVAQPPRAEVPSAPYEESLAGSGVIASVSISPGRVGANEIHVVLAPSGGSLTRVVDLTVRVSLPAAEVPASPASMMDEGPNHYSGSVLFSQSGEWTLELLVQVTETETVLLKSTVSIP
;
A
#
# COMPACT_ATOMS: atom_id res chain seq x y z
N MET A 1 35.30 -27.65 -10.40
CA MET A 1 33.85 -27.91 -10.16
C MET A 1 33.19 -28.27 -11.49
N THR A 2 32.67 -29.49 -11.60
CA THR A 2 32.17 -30.08 -12.87
C THR A 2 30.82 -29.49 -13.28
N ARG A 3 30.59 -29.27 -14.59
CA ARG A 3 29.38 -28.68 -15.21
C ARG A 3 28.02 -29.27 -14.78
N CYS A 4 28.02 -30.40 -14.06
CA CYS A 4 26.84 -31.02 -13.44
C CYS A 4 26.34 -30.26 -12.20
N SER A 5 27.22 -29.69 -11.37
CA SER A 5 26.83 -29.04 -10.11
C SER A 5 26.11 -27.70 -10.31
N VAL A 6 26.49 -26.94 -11.34
CA VAL A 6 25.85 -25.64 -11.68
C VAL A 6 24.43 -25.84 -12.22
N ARG A 7 24.16 -26.91 -12.97
CA ARG A 7 22.81 -27.22 -13.48
C ARG A 7 21.85 -27.60 -12.36
N ALA A 8 22.32 -28.40 -11.41
CA ALA A 8 21.54 -28.81 -10.25
C ALA A 8 21.21 -27.62 -9.33
N LEU A 9 22.19 -26.75 -9.06
CA LEU A 9 21.99 -25.51 -8.28
C LEU A 9 21.01 -24.53 -8.94
N VAL A 10 21.11 -24.33 -10.26
CA VAL A 10 20.17 -23.47 -11.01
C VAL A 10 18.76 -24.06 -11.02
N ALA A 11 18.62 -25.37 -11.20
CA ALA A 11 17.31 -26.03 -11.16
C ALA A 11 16.69 -25.99 -9.75
N LEU A 12 17.49 -26.16 -8.69
CA LEU A 12 17.04 -26.04 -7.30
C LEU A 12 16.62 -24.60 -6.96
N ALA A 13 17.36 -23.61 -7.43
CA ALA A 13 17.02 -22.20 -7.24
C ALA A 13 15.75 -21.80 -7.99
N VAL A 14 15.57 -22.26 -9.24
CA VAL A 14 14.32 -22.04 -10.00
C VAL A 14 13.15 -22.76 -9.33
N ALA A 15 13.32 -24.00 -8.89
CA ALA A 15 12.28 -24.76 -8.21
C ALA A 15 11.92 -24.17 -6.83
N ALA A 16 12.89 -23.61 -6.10
CA ALA A 16 12.65 -22.90 -4.85
C ALA A 16 11.88 -21.60 -5.08
N VAL A 17 12.26 -20.81 -6.09
CA VAL A 17 11.57 -19.55 -6.46
C VAL A 17 10.15 -19.82 -6.97
N VAL A 18 9.95 -20.84 -7.80
CA VAL A 18 8.62 -21.23 -8.30
C VAL A 18 7.77 -21.88 -7.18
N GLY A 19 8.39 -22.67 -6.30
CA GLY A 19 7.73 -23.28 -5.14
C GLY A 19 7.26 -22.28 -4.10
N THR A 20 7.93 -21.12 -3.96
CA THR A 20 7.47 -20.01 -3.11
C THR A 20 6.36 -19.16 -3.74
N LEU A 21 6.08 -19.31 -5.03
CA LEU A 21 5.09 -18.52 -5.78
C LEU A 21 3.73 -19.23 -5.97
N ILE A 22 3.60 -20.48 -5.52
CA ILE A 22 2.37 -21.29 -5.62
C ILE A 22 1.94 -21.55 -4.16
N PRO A 23 1.31 -20.57 -3.48
CA PRO A 23 0.04 -20.01 -3.93
C PRO A 23 -0.03 -18.47 -3.80
N LEU A 24 -0.07 -17.76 -4.93
CA LEU A 24 -0.95 -16.59 -5.01
C LEU A 24 -2.40 -17.10 -5.08
N ALA A 25 -2.90 -17.61 -3.95
CA ALA A 25 -4.31 -17.45 -3.66
C ALA A 25 -4.60 -15.93 -3.69
N PRO A 26 -5.85 -15.48 -3.96
CA PRO A 26 -6.20 -14.12 -3.56
C PRO A 26 -6.03 -14.10 -2.04
N ALA A 27 -4.85 -13.68 -1.58
CA ALA A 27 -4.73 -13.11 -0.26
C ALA A 27 -5.87 -12.11 -0.24
N SER A 28 -6.80 -12.28 0.68
CA SER A 28 -7.79 -11.27 0.99
C SER A 28 -7.05 -9.95 0.93
N LEU A 29 -7.32 -9.16 -0.12
CA LEU A 29 -6.83 -7.81 -0.26
C LEU A 29 -7.59 -7.08 0.85
N VAL A 30 -7.14 -7.27 2.09
CA VAL A 30 -7.48 -6.40 3.19
C VAL A 30 -6.87 -5.08 2.74
N SER A 31 -7.76 -4.23 2.24
CA SER A 31 -7.45 -2.92 1.70
C SER A 31 -6.97 -2.09 2.88
N ALA A 32 -5.66 -2.04 3.06
CA ALA A 32 -4.99 -1.43 4.19
C ALA A 32 -4.09 -0.31 3.68
N HIS A 33 -4.65 0.72 3.06
CA HIS A 33 -3.93 1.99 2.85
C HIS A 33 -4.85 3.07 3.42
N ALA A 34 -4.32 4.22 3.82
CA ALA A 34 -5.01 5.24 4.62
C ALA A 34 -5.97 4.63 5.67
N SER A 35 -5.40 4.20 6.79
CA SER A 35 -6.20 3.66 7.89
C SER A 35 -6.88 4.81 8.64
N LEU A 36 -8.15 4.63 8.98
CA LEU A 36 -8.91 5.62 9.74
C LEU A 36 -8.42 5.62 11.19
N GLU A 37 -7.61 6.61 11.55
CA GLU A 37 -7.10 6.80 12.90
C GLU A 37 -8.21 7.29 13.84
N PHE A 38 -8.97 8.30 13.39
CA PHE A 38 -9.95 8.98 14.23
C PHE A 38 -11.21 9.38 13.45
N SER A 39 -12.35 9.40 14.13
CA SER A 39 -13.62 9.87 13.56
C SER A 39 -14.49 10.62 14.55
N VAL A 40 -15.28 11.56 14.03
CA VAL A 40 -16.41 12.21 14.70
C VAL A 40 -17.62 12.05 13.78
N PRO A 41 -18.77 11.53 14.23
CA PRO A 41 -18.95 10.71 15.42
C PRO A 41 -17.92 9.56 15.49
N ALA A 42 -17.60 9.15 16.70
CA ALA A 42 -16.74 7.99 16.88
C ALA A 42 -17.47 6.72 16.42
N ALA A 43 -16.71 5.78 15.86
CA ALA A 43 -17.25 4.47 15.51
C ALA A 43 -17.92 3.83 16.73
N ASN A 44 -19.14 3.34 16.53
CA ASN A 44 -20.01 2.71 17.51
C ASN A 44 -20.52 3.62 18.64
N ALA A 45 -20.31 4.93 18.56
CA ALA A 45 -20.75 5.85 19.60
C ALA A 45 -22.28 5.89 19.72
N VAL A 46 -22.74 6.07 20.96
CA VAL A 46 -24.13 6.44 21.29
C VAL A 46 -24.13 7.90 21.71
N LEU A 47 -24.82 8.75 20.96
CA LEU A 47 -24.89 10.18 21.17
C LEU A 47 -26.27 10.58 21.68
N GLU A 48 -26.34 11.53 22.60
CA GLU A 48 -27.64 12.09 23.02
C GLU A 48 -28.30 12.90 21.91
N GLN A 49 -27.49 13.56 21.07
CA GLN A 49 -27.92 14.47 20.02
C GLN A 49 -26.98 14.36 18.81
N GLY A 50 -27.49 14.62 17.60
CA GLY A 50 -26.67 14.67 16.39
C GLY A 50 -25.60 15.76 16.45
N LEU A 51 -24.45 15.49 15.83
CA LEU A 51 -23.36 16.45 15.68
C LEU A 51 -23.52 17.22 14.36
N PRO A 52 -22.99 18.45 14.24
CA PRO A 52 -23.14 19.27 13.04
C PRO A 52 -22.30 18.78 11.85
N GLU A 53 -21.36 17.87 12.08
CA GLU A 53 -20.40 17.42 11.06
C GLU A 53 -19.89 16.01 11.34
N ILE A 54 -19.51 15.33 10.25
CA ILE A 54 -18.67 14.14 10.25
C ILE A 54 -17.24 14.59 9.99
N ILE A 55 -16.29 14.08 10.77
CA ILE A 55 -14.84 14.27 10.57
C ILE A 55 -14.19 12.89 10.52
N LEU A 56 -13.35 12.65 9.51
CA LEU A 56 -12.55 11.44 9.35
C LEU A 56 -11.08 11.84 9.24
N ASP A 57 -10.22 11.24 10.05
CA ASP A 57 -8.78 11.49 10.08
C ASP A 57 -8.00 10.20 9.86
N PHE A 58 -6.92 10.29 9.08
CA PHE A 58 -6.21 9.16 8.50
C PHE A 58 -4.71 9.23 8.79
N ASP A 59 -4.05 8.07 8.81
CA ASP A 59 -2.60 7.94 9.06
C ASP A 59 -1.70 8.46 7.91
N GLU A 60 -2.30 8.90 6.81
CA GLU A 60 -1.62 9.53 5.68
C GLU A 60 -2.49 10.59 4.98
N ALA A 61 -1.83 11.40 4.16
CA ALA A 61 -2.50 12.44 3.39
C ALA A 61 -3.47 11.88 2.34
N ILE A 62 -4.60 12.56 2.13
CA ILE A 62 -5.68 12.15 1.24
C ILE A 62 -6.02 13.22 0.17
N GLU A 63 -6.59 12.77 -0.95
CA GLU A 63 -7.10 13.64 -2.03
C GLU A 63 -8.58 13.98 -1.76
N VAL A 64 -8.82 14.96 -0.87
CA VAL A 64 -10.15 15.35 -0.37
C VAL A 64 -11.19 15.62 -1.48
N SER A 65 -10.79 16.12 -2.64
CA SER A 65 -11.71 16.41 -3.76
C SER A 65 -12.43 15.18 -4.31
N LEU A 66 -11.97 13.99 -3.93
CA LEU A 66 -12.52 12.70 -4.34
C LEU A 66 -12.99 11.87 -3.15
N ALA A 67 -12.98 12.46 -1.95
CA ALA A 67 -13.60 11.83 -0.81
C ALA A 67 -15.12 11.77 -1.04
N SER A 68 -15.70 10.59 -0.85
CA SER A 68 -17.14 10.40 -0.66
C SER A 68 -17.37 10.08 0.80
N ILE A 69 -18.34 10.76 1.40
CA ILE A 69 -18.88 10.41 2.71
C ILE A 69 -20.38 10.31 2.50
N GLU A 70 -20.92 9.15 2.79
CA GLU A 70 -22.33 8.82 2.68
C GLU A 70 -22.84 8.42 4.06
N LEU A 71 -24.02 8.93 4.41
CA LEU A 71 -24.70 8.62 5.67
C LEU A 71 -25.99 7.88 5.35
N PHE A 72 -26.24 6.78 6.05
CA PHE A 72 -27.45 5.99 5.91
C PHE A 72 -28.16 5.91 7.26
N ASP A 73 -29.48 5.92 7.24
CA ASP A 73 -30.31 5.68 8.43
C ASP A 73 -30.51 4.18 8.69
N ALA A 74 -31.32 3.84 9.70
CA ALA A 74 -31.59 2.46 10.12
C ALA A 74 -32.30 1.62 9.05
N ASP A 75 -33.02 2.26 8.12
CA ASP A 75 -33.69 1.58 7.01
C ASP A 75 -32.71 1.34 5.84
N GLY A 76 -31.55 1.99 5.86
CA GLY A 76 -30.55 1.96 4.78
C GLY A 76 -30.82 3.03 3.71
N GLU A 77 -31.63 4.03 4.03
CA GLU A 77 -31.89 5.16 3.13
C GLU A 77 -30.82 6.24 3.33
N ALA A 78 -30.39 6.86 2.23
CA ALA A 78 -29.33 7.85 2.25
C ALA A 78 -29.80 9.18 2.85
N VAL A 79 -29.05 9.69 3.82
CA VAL A 79 -29.22 11.02 4.42
C VAL A 79 -28.29 12.00 3.70
N GLU A 80 -28.85 13.10 3.21
CA GLU A 80 -28.10 14.10 2.44
C GLU A 80 -27.09 14.85 3.34
N LEU A 81 -25.82 14.79 2.98
CA LEU A 81 -24.71 15.52 3.63
C LEU A 81 -24.24 16.70 2.79
N GLY A 82 -23.58 17.65 3.44
CA GLY A 82 -22.78 18.65 2.74
C GLY A 82 -21.60 18.02 1.99
N SER A 83 -21.17 18.64 0.89
CA SER A 83 -20.04 18.11 0.12
C SER A 83 -18.77 18.01 0.98
N PRO A 84 -17.98 16.94 0.86
CA PRO A 84 -16.75 16.76 1.60
C PRO A 84 -15.76 17.91 1.39
N GLN A 85 -15.17 18.37 2.49
CA GLN A 85 -14.22 19.48 2.56
C GLN A 85 -12.99 19.08 3.37
N ARG A 86 -11.89 19.79 3.15
CA ARG A 86 -10.64 19.53 3.85
C ARG A 86 -10.79 19.94 5.31
N GLY A 87 -10.29 19.09 6.21
CA GLY A 87 -10.20 19.40 7.62
C GLY A 87 -9.03 20.31 7.98
N VAL A 88 -8.47 20.08 9.17
CA VAL A 88 -7.35 20.88 9.71
C VAL A 88 -6.06 20.69 8.91
N ASP A 89 -5.82 19.50 8.38
CA ASP A 89 -4.60 19.12 7.66
C ASP A 89 -4.87 18.36 6.34
N ASP A 90 -3.83 17.76 5.77
CA ASP A 90 -3.89 17.02 4.50
C ASP A 90 -4.44 15.59 4.68
N SER A 91 -4.55 15.07 5.91
CA SER A 91 -5.10 13.73 6.21
C SER A 91 -6.57 13.77 6.59
N GLN A 92 -7.13 14.92 6.98
CA GLN A 92 -8.51 15.01 7.44
C GLN A 92 -9.52 15.45 6.37
N VAL A 93 -10.70 14.81 6.37
CA VAL A 93 -11.89 15.23 5.61
C VAL A 93 -13.09 15.41 6.53
N MET A 94 -13.94 16.40 6.21
CA MET A 94 -15.16 16.70 6.94
C MET A 94 -16.37 16.88 6.01
N ALA A 95 -17.57 16.55 6.49
CA ALA A 95 -18.83 16.80 5.79
C ALA A 95 -19.89 17.30 6.79
N SER A 96 -20.62 18.36 6.42
CA SER A 96 -21.70 18.89 7.27
C SER A 96 -22.89 17.94 7.32
N MET A 97 -23.50 17.81 8.49
CA MET A 97 -24.60 16.90 8.77
C MET A 97 -25.89 17.70 9.07
N PRO A 98 -27.06 17.30 8.53
CA PRO A 98 -28.32 17.87 8.96
C PRO A 98 -28.66 17.45 10.40
N PRO A 99 -29.60 18.12 11.08
CA PRO A 99 -30.15 17.61 12.33
C PRO A 99 -30.70 16.20 12.12
N LEU A 100 -30.24 15.25 12.92
CA LEU A 100 -30.63 13.85 12.84
C LEU A 100 -31.69 13.50 13.89
N GLU A 101 -32.57 12.57 13.54
CA GLU A 101 -33.54 12.00 14.47
C GLU A 101 -32.87 10.93 15.35
N GLN A 102 -33.61 10.39 16.32
CA GLN A 102 -33.13 9.27 17.12
C GLN A 102 -33.16 8.00 16.28
N GLY A 103 -32.06 7.24 16.29
CA GLY A 103 -31.92 6.04 15.48
C GLY A 103 -30.48 5.60 15.30
N LEU A 104 -30.32 4.48 14.60
CA LEU A 104 -29.05 3.95 14.15
C LEU A 104 -28.67 4.57 12.81
N TYR A 105 -27.39 4.91 12.64
CA TYR A 105 -26.84 5.47 11.42
C TYR A 105 -25.56 4.75 11.01
N ALA A 106 -25.31 4.65 9.71
CA ALA A 106 -24.06 4.13 9.15
C ALA A 106 -23.36 5.19 8.30
N VAL A 107 -22.08 5.42 8.58
CA VAL A 107 -21.19 6.23 7.76
C VAL A 107 -20.44 5.27 6.85
N VAL A 108 -20.54 5.48 5.54
CA VAL A 108 -19.72 4.82 4.53
C VAL A 108 -18.83 5.89 3.89
N TRP A 109 -17.55 5.59 3.74
CA TRP A 109 -16.62 6.51 3.12
C TRP A 109 -15.78 5.81 2.06
N ARG A 110 -15.37 6.62 1.07
CA ARG A 110 -14.40 6.28 0.04
C ARG A 110 -13.43 7.44 -0.08
N ILE A 111 -12.14 7.17 -0.01
CA ILE A 111 -11.07 8.17 -0.13
C ILE A 111 -9.95 7.66 -1.02
N ALA A 112 -9.19 8.59 -1.62
CA ALA A 112 -7.98 8.27 -2.34
C ALA A 112 -6.77 8.78 -1.54
N SER A 113 -5.87 7.88 -1.15
CA SER A 113 -4.60 8.21 -0.51
C SER A 113 -3.67 8.95 -1.49
N ALA A 114 -2.79 9.79 -0.95
CA ALA A 114 -1.72 10.44 -1.68
C ALA A 114 -0.75 9.43 -2.35
N ASP A 115 -0.70 8.19 -1.91
CA ASP A 115 0.14 7.14 -2.50
C ASP A 115 -0.47 6.48 -3.76
N GLY A 116 -1.74 6.79 -4.06
CA GLY A 116 -2.46 6.33 -5.23
C GLY A 116 -3.31 5.07 -5.07
N HIS A 117 -3.69 4.73 -3.84
CA HIS A 117 -4.70 3.70 -3.55
C HIS A 117 -6.03 4.33 -3.15
N VAL A 118 -7.12 3.65 -3.51
CA VAL A 118 -8.47 3.99 -3.07
C VAL A 118 -8.83 3.06 -1.93
N VAL A 119 -9.41 3.64 -0.89
CA VAL A 119 -9.70 2.98 0.37
C VAL A 119 -11.15 3.27 0.70
N ASP A 120 -11.84 2.23 1.15
CA ASP A 120 -13.23 2.28 1.54
C ASP A 120 -13.36 1.76 2.96
N GLY A 121 -14.28 2.34 3.72
CA GLY A 121 -14.60 1.87 5.06
C GLY A 121 -16.01 2.26 5.46
N ALA A 122 -16.47 1.64 6.54
CA ALA A 122 -17.76 1.94 7.11
C ALA A 122 -17.73 1.75 8.63
N PHE A 123 -18.51 2.56 9.33
CA PHE A 123 -18.80 2.37 10.75
C PHE A 123 -20.22 2.86 11.05
N ALA A 124 -20.80 2.41 12.16
CA ALA A 124 -22.11 2.87 12.60
C ALA A 124 -22.00 3.72 13.85
N PHE A 125 -23.00 4.57 14.11
CA PHE A 125 -23.19 5.29 15.37
C PHE A 125 -24.70 5.41 15.64
N GLN A 126 -25.08 5.78 16.85
CA GLN A 126 -26.47 5.84 17.30
C GLN A 126 -26.79 7.21 17.92
N ILE A 127 -28.01 7.68 17.72
CA ILE A 127 -28.56 8.86 18.38
C ILE A 127 -29.75 8.43 19.25
N GLY A 128 -29.68 8.76 20.55
CA GLY A 128 -30.68 8.35 21.54
C GLY A 128 -30.51 6.91 22.03
N THR A 129 -31.38 6.51 22.96
CA THR A 129 -31.26 5.25 23.73
C THR A 129 -32.15 4.11 23.23
N ALA A 130 -32.99 4.36 22.21
CA ALA A 130 -33.81 3.31 21.60
C ALA A 130 -32.94 2.50 20.62
N LEU A 131 -32.57 1.28 20.99
CA LEU A 131 -32.00 0.29 20.07
C LEU A 131 -33.07 -0.10 19.04
N VAL A 132 -33.10 0.62 17.92
CA VAL A 132 -33.93 0.29 16.76
C VAL A 132 -32.99 -0.14 15.63
N GLY A 133 -32.85 -1.46 15.45
CA GLY A 133 -32.07 -2.06 14.35
C GLY A 133 -30.86 -2.88 14.81
N ASP A 134 -30.36 -3.71 13.89
CA ASP A 134 -29.11 -4.47 14.02
C ASP A 134 -28.00 -3.73 13.27
N ARG A 135 -26.92 -3.40 13.98
CA ARG A 135 -25.76 -2.68 13.46
C ARG A 135 -25.06 -3.44 12.35
N ASP A 136 -24.85 -4.74 12.54
CA ASP A 136 -24.09 -5.56 11.61
C ASP A 136 -24.92 -5.76 10.34
N GLU A 137 -26.24 -5.93 10.48
CA GLU A 137 -27.16 -6.02 9.35
C GLU A 137 -27.20 -4.72 8.52
N LEU A 138 -27.20 -3.55 9.18
CA LEU A 138 -27.16 -2.26 8.50
C LEU A 138 -25.84 -2.10 7.73
N LEU A 139 -24.70 -2.37 8.38
CA LEU A 139 -23.39 -2.28 7.76
C LEU A 139 -23.25 -3.23 6.57
N ASP A 140 -23.72 -4.47 6.68
CA ASP A 140 -23.71 -5.41 5.56
C ASP A 140 -24.58 -4.93 4.38
N ARG A 141 -25.76 -4.35 4.67
CA ARG A 141 -26.69 -3.82 3.66
C ARG A 141 -26.10 -2.62 2.90
N VAL A 142 -25.51 -1.66 3.59
CA VAL A 142 -24.95 -0.46 2.94
C VAL A 142 -23.58 -0.74 2.30
N ARG A 143 -22.86 -1.77 2.77
CA ARG A 143 -21.58 -2.17 2.22
C ARG A 143 -21.70 -3.07 0.98
N THR A 144 -22.84 -3.72 0.74
CA THR A 144 -23.01 -4.65 -0.39
C THR A 144 -22.80 -4.05 -1.79
N ASP A 145 -22.80 -2.72 -1.94
CA ASP A 145 -22.50 -2.04 -3.21
C ASP A 145 -21.00 -1.72 -3.45
N ALA A 146 -20.11 -2.06 -2.51
CA ALA A 146 -18.71 -1.62 -2.55
C ALA A 146 -17.70 -2.78 -2.74
N ILE A 147 -16.92 -2.66 -3.81
CA ILE A 147 -15.62 -3.30 -4.14
C ILE A 147 -15.69 -4.53 -5.09
N ASP A 148 -15.53 -4.28 -6.39
CA ASP A 148 -15.06 -5.29 -7.35
C ASP A 148 -13.61 -5.67 -6.99
N THR A 149 -13.42 -6.70 -6.16
CA THR A 149 -12.08 -7.24 -5.84
C THR A 149 -11.29 -7.65 -7.10
N GLY A 150 -11.99 -7.96 -8.19
CA GLY A 150 -11.38 -8.18 -9.50
C GLY A 150 -10.78 -6.92 -10.10
N LEU A 151 -11.29 -5.73 -9.80
CA LEU A 151 -10.76 -4.45 -10.27
C LEU A 151 -9.41 -4.11 -9.62
N ALA A 152 -9.27 -4.32 -8.31
CA ALA A 152 -8.00 -4.13 -7.61
C ALA A 152 -6.91 -5.08 -8.14
N TRP A 153 -7.27 -6.35 -8.38
CA TRP A 153 -6.37 -7.32 -9.03
C TRP A 153 -5.96 -6.88 -10.46
N ARG A 154 -6.92 -6.45 -11.29
CA ARG A 154 -6.65 -5.93 -12.64
C ARG A 154 -5.69 -4.74 -12.60
N TYR A 155 -5.90 -3.83 -11.65
CA TYR A 155 -5.01 -2.68 -11.44
C TYR A 155 -3.58 -3.12 -11.08
N GLY A 156 -3.43 -4.06 -10.15
CA GLY A 156 -2.13 -4.64 -9.79
C GLY A 156 -1.40 -5.28 -10.98
N VAL A 157 -2.11 -6.11 -11.76
CA VAL A 157 -1.56 -6.73 -12.99
C VAL A 157 -1.15 -5.68 -14.02
N ALA A 158 -1.98 -4.65 -14.21
CA ALA A 158 -1.70 -3.56 -15.14
C ALA A 158 -0.44 -2.77 -14.73
N ARG A 159 -0.28 -2.46 -13.43
CA ARG A 159 0.93 -1.83 -12.88
C ARG A 159 2.16 -2.70 -13.11
N PHE A 160 2.07 -4.02 -12.87
CA PHE A 160 3.16 -4.96 -13.14
C PHE A 160 3.59 -4.94 -14.61
N LEU A 161 2.64 -5.08 -15.55
CA LEU A 161 2.93 -5.08 -16.99
C LEU A 161 3.54 -3.74 -17.45
N SER A 162 2.99 -2.63 -16.95
CA SER A 162 3.49 -1.27 -17.22
C SER A 162 4.95 -1.12 -16.75
N LEU A 163 5.24 -1.50 -15.50
CA LEU A 163 6.57 -1.40 -14.90
C LEU A 163 7.58 -2.30 -15.61
N LEU A 164 7.24 -3.58 -15.82
CA LEU A 164 8.12 -4.54 -16.49
C LEU A 164 8.44 -4.10 -17.91
N GLY A 165 7.43 -3.67 -18.67
CA GLY A 165 7.59 -3.13 -20.02
C GLY A 165 8.51 -1.93 -20.04
N ALA A 166 8.26 -0.92 -19.20
CA ALA A 166 9.08 0.28 -19.11
C ALA A 166 10.54 -0.02 -18.72
N MET A 167 10.77 -0.89 -17.74
CA MET A 167 12.13 -1.24 -17.29
C MET A 167 12.94 -1.92 -18.41
N ILE A 168 12.34 -2.86 -19.14
CA ILE A 168 13.01 -3.54 -20.26
C ILE A 168 13.25 -2.56 -21.42
N LEU A 169 12.30 -1.67 -21.72
CA LEU A 169 12.47 -0.66 -22.78
C LEU A 169 13.54 0.38 -22.46
N PHE A 170 13.57 0.87 -21.22
CA PHE A 170 14.60 1.82 -20.80
C PHE A 170 15.98 1.17 -20.82
N GLY A 171 16.14 0.01 -20.17
CA GLY A 171 17.42 -0.71 -20.20
C GLY A 171 17.82 -1.10 -21.63
N GLY A 172 16.89 -1.66 -22.41
CA GLY A 172 17.11 -2.03 -23.81
C GLY A 172 17.53 -0.84 -24.68
N GLY A 173 16.87 0.31 -24.55
CA GLY A 173 17.21 1.55 -25.25
C GLY A 173 18.56 2.14 -24.81
N PHE A 174 18.83 2.18 -23.51
CA PHE A 174 20.11 2.61 -22.95
C PHE A 174 21.28 1.79 -23.50
N TRP A 175 21.08 0.47 -23.61
CA TRP A 175 22.07 -0.44 -24.17
C TRP A 175 22.12 -0.40 -25.69
N ALA A 176 21.03 -0.12 -26.40
CA ALA A 176 21.01 0.02 -27.85
C ALA A 176 21.93 1.14 -28.35
N LEU A 177 22.05 2.25 -27.60
CA LEU A 177 22.99 3.35 -27.89
C LEU A 177 24.47 2.92 -27.88
N ARG A 178 24.79 1.87 -27.12
CA ARG A 178 26.16 1.41 -26.86
C ARG A 178 26.51 0.10 -27.58
N ARG A 179 25.54 -0.48 -28.29
CA ARG A 179 25.70 -1.74 -29.03
C ARG A 179 26.01 -1.53 -30.51
N PRO A 180 26.81 -2.43 -31.12
CA PRO A 180 26.86 -2.52 -32.57
C PRO A 180 25.45 -2.90 -33.08
N ALA A 181 25.09 -2.38 -34.25
CA ALA A 181 23.74 -2.52 -34.75
C ALA A 181 23.35 -3.97 -35.07
N SER A 182 24.35 -4.82 -35.33
CA SER A 182 24.23 -6.28 -35.48
C SER A 182 23.55 -6.97 -34.28
N VAL A 183 23.75 -6.47 -33.07
CA VAL A 183 23.16 -7.01 -31.83
C VAL A 183 21.78 -6.42 -31.58
N VAL A 184 21.59 -5.16 -31.95
CA VAL A 184 20.30 -4.46 -31.82
C VAL A 184 19.27 -5.06 -32.77
N SER A 185 19.67 -5.41 -33.99
CA SER A 185 18.78 -5.97 -35.01
C SER A 185 18.49 -7.46 -34.85
N GLU A 186 18.96 -8.11 -33.78
CA GLU A 186 18.69 -9.52 -33.50
C GLU A 186 17.17 -9.77 -33.32
N PRO A 187 16.55 -10.71 -34.05
CA PRO A 187 15.09 -10.89 -34.03
C PRO A 187 14.51 -11.16 -32.65
N ARG A 188 15.20 -11.92 -31.80
CA ARG A 188 14.77 -12.18 -30.42
C ARG A 188 14.82 -10.92 -29.55
N VAL A 189 15.83 -10.07 -29.74
CA VAL A 189 15.94 -8.79 -29.03
C VAL A 189 14.79 -7.86 -29.45
N GLN A 190 14.53 -7.75 -30.76
CA GLN A 190 13.41 -6.97 -31.29
C GLN A 190 12.05 -7.50 -30.81
N GLY A 191 11.86 -8.83 -30.78
CA GLY A 191 10.65 -9.46 -30.26
C GLY A 191 10.41 -9.15 -28.77
N VAL A 192 11.44 -9.27 -27.94
CA VAL A 192 11.35 -8.90 -26.51
C VAL A 192 10.99 -7.42 -26.35
N LEU A 193 11.67 -6.52 -27.05
CA LEU A 193 11.39 -5.08 -26.98
C LEU A 193 9.98 -4.74 -27.51
N GLY A 194 9.51 -5.43 -28.56
CA GLY A 194 8.16 -5.29 -29.07
C GLY A 194 7.10 -5.74 -28.06
N VAL A 195 7.29 -6.91 -27.43
CA VAL A 195 6.40 -7.38 -26.35
C VAL A 195 6.43 -6.43 -25.16
N SER A 196 7.60 -5.92 -24.77
CA SER A 196 7.73 -4.93 -23.70
C SER A 196 7.04 -3.61 -24.04
N LEU A 197 7.05 -3.17 -25.30
CA LEU A 197 6.29 -2.00 -25.76
C LEU A 197 4.78 -2.23 -25.64
N VAL A 198 4.28 -3.40 -26.07
CA VAL A 198 2.88 -3.76 -25.92
C VAL A 198 2.49 -3.82 -24.44
N ALA A 199 3.29 -4.47 -23.59
CA ALA A 199 3.07 -4.53 -22.15
C ALA A 199 3.07 -3.14 -21.50
N PHE A 200 3.98 -2.26 -21.92
CA PHE A 200 4.04 -0.89 -21.42
C PHE A 200 2.79 -0.09 -21.80
N VAL A 201 2.32 -0.19 -23.04
CA VAL A 201 1.12 0.51 -23.50
C VAL A 201 -0.14 -0.04 -22.84
N VAL A 202 -0.36 -1.35 -22.95
CA VAL A 202 -1.54 -2.02 -22.40
C VAL A 202 -1.59 -1.85 -20.88
N GLY A 203 -0.48 -2.11 -20.20
CA GLY A 203 -0.38 -1.94 -18.75
C GLY A 203 -0.60 -0.51 -18.29
N SER A 204 -0.06 0.49 -18.99
CA SER A 204 -0.22 1.90 -18.58
C SER A 204 -1.65 2.39 -18.73
N TRP A 205 -2.31 2.08 -19.85
CA TRP A 205 -3.71 2.47 -20.05
C TRP A 205 -4.67 1.67 -19.18
N ALA A 206 -4.45 0.35 -19.01
CA ALA A 206 -5.25 -0.46 -18.09
C ALA A 206 -5.09 -0.01 -16.64
N ALA A 207 -3.89 0.44 -16.23
CA ALA A 207 -3.69 0.98 -14.89
C ALA A 207 -4.44 2.29 -14.70
N PHE A 208 -4.38 3.22 -15.67
CA PHE A 208 -5.12 4.48 -15.62
C PHE A 208 -6.64 4.25 -15.57
N THR A 209 -7.19 3.41 -16.45
CA THR A 209 -8.64 3.18 -16.49
C THR A 209 -9.16 2.39 -15.29
N SER A 210 -8.36 1.46 -14.76
CA SER A 210 -8.71 0.76 -13.51
C SER A 210 -8.66 1.68 -12.30
N PHE A 211 -7.69 2.61 -12.25
CA PHE A 211 -7.64 3.63 -11.20
C PHE A 211 -8.83 4.61 -11.32
N ALA A 212 -9.17 5.04 -12.54
CA ALA A 212 -10.33 5.89 -12.80
C ALA A 212 -11.65 5.26 -12.34
N ALA A 213 -11.85 3.97 -12.60
CA ALA A 213 -12.99 3.23 -12.09
C ALA A 213 -12.99 3.15 -10.55
N GLN A 214 -11.84 2.84 -9.93
CA GLN A 214 -11.72 2.74 -8.48
C GLN A 214 -12.08 4.05 -7.78
N VAL A 215 -11.53 5.17 -8.26
CA VAL A 215 -11.78 6.50 -7.69
C VAL A 215 -13.25 6.90 -7.77
N ARG A 216 -13.94 6.52 -8.85
CA ARG A 216 -15.31 6.96 -9.08
C ARG A 216 -16.33 6.20 -8.24
N ASP A 217 -16.40 4.89 -8.44
CA ASP A 217 -17.46 4.04 -7.89
C ASP A 217 -16.99 2.62 -7.58
N GLY A 218 -15.73 2.28 -7.85
CA GLY A 218 -15.21 0.93 -7.65
C GLY A 218 -15.70 -0.08 -8.68
N GLN A 219 -16.40 0.35 -9.73
CA GLN A 219 -17.01 -0.53 -10.73
C GLN A 219 -16.23 -0.53 -12.05
N ALA A 220 -15.92 -1.73 -12.55
CA ALA A 220 -15.21 -1.87 -13.82
C ALA A 220 -15.96 -1.30 -15.04
N SER A 221 -17.29 -1.18 -14.97
CA SER A 221 -18.15 -0.54 -15.99
C SER A 221 -17.78 0.93 -16.22
N SER A 222 -17.31 1.63 -15.19
CA SER A 222 -16.97 3.05 -15.23
C SER A 222 -15.57 3.35 -15.77
N ALA A 223 -14.75 2.32 -16.05
CA ALA A 223 -13.34 2.48 -16.44
C ALA A 223 -13.08 3.36 -17.68
N PHE A 224 -14.07 3.48 -18.57
CA PHE A 224 -14.00 4.28 -19.79
C PHE A 224 -14.96 5.48 -19.79
N HIS A 225 -15.60 5.77 -18.66
CA HIS A 225 -16.53 6.89 -18.55
C HIS A 225 -15.76 8.22 -18.45
N PRO A 226 -16.10 9.27 -19.21
CA PRO A 226 -15.38 10.55 -19.19
C PRO A 226 -15.30 11.18 -17.80
N ALA A 227 -16.34 11.01 -17.00
CA ALA A 227 -16.38 11.50 -15.63
C ALA A 227 -15.36 10.78 -14.73
N ALA A 228 -15.23 9.45 -14.83
CA ALA A 228 -14.19 8.70 -14.11
C ALA A 228 -12.77 9.18 -14.46
N TRP A 229 -12.54 9.57 -15.71
CA TRP A 229 -11.25 10.10 -16.13
C TRP A 229 -11.01 11.51 -15.59
N ALA A 230 -12.05 12.34 -15.51
CA ALA A 230 -11.96 13.65 -14.88
C ALA A 230 -11.63 13.52 -13.38
N ASP A 231 -12.31 12.59 -12.69
CA ASP A 231 -12.06 12.26 -11.28
C ASP A 231 -10.61 11.79 -11.08
N ALA A 232 -10.13 10.86 -11.91
CA ALA A 232 -8.75 10.40 -11.86
C ALA A 232 -7.74 11.54 -12.09
N LEU A 233 -7.97 12.40 -13.09
CA LEU A 233 -7.09 13.52 -13.43
C LEU A 233 -7.13 14.64 -12.38
N ALA A 234 -8.10 14.65 -11.47
CA ALA A 234 -8.08 15.53 -10.32
C ALA A 234 -6.93 15.18 -9.36
N THR A 235 -6.59 13.88 -9.21
CA THR A 235 -5.47 13.42 -8.37
C THR A 235 -4.09 13.60 -9.01
N LEU A 236 -3.05 13.63 -8.17
CA LEU A 236 -1.68 13.47 -8.65
C LEU A 236 -1.45 12.10 -9.31
N THR A 237 -1.90 11.01 -8.66
CA THR A 237 -1.71 9.62 -9.14
C THR A 237 -2.26 9.41 -10.54
N GLY A 238 -3.50 9.84 -10.79
CA GLY A 238 -4.15 9.73 -12.09
C GLY A 238 -3.47 10.58 -13.16
N ARG A 239 -2.97 11.79 -12.82
CA ARG A 239 -2.13 12.58 -13.75
C ARG A 239 -0.84 11.85 -14.13
N MET A 240 -0.19 11.19 -13.17
CA MET A 240 1.04 10.43 -13.42
C MET A 240 0.79 9.16 -14.25
N LEU A 241 -0.32 8.45 -13.99
CA LEU A 241 -0.77 7.31 -14.78
C LEU A 241 -1.13 7.74 -16.22
N PHE A 242 -1.85 8.84 -16.38
CA PHE A 242 -2.21 9.39 -17.69
C PHE A 242 -0.96 9.83 -18.49
N LEU A 243 -0.04 10.57 -17.84
CA LEU A 243 1.25 10.93 -18.43
C LEU A 243 2.00 9.69 -18.92
N ARG A 244 1.99 8.60 -18.15
CA ARG A 244 2.58 7.32 -18.55
C ARG A 244 1.91 6.72 -19.79
N GLY A 245 0.57 6.77 -19.86
CA GLY A 245 -0.21 6.43 -21.05
C GLY A 245 0.25 7.23 -22.27
N VAL A 246 0.39 8.55 -22.15
CA VAL A 246 0.88 9.43 -23.21
C VAL A 246 2.31 9.07 -23.64
N LEU A 247 3.24 8.90 -22.69
CA LEU A 247 4.62 8.50 -22.98
C LEU A 247 4.69 7.16 -23.72
N SER A 248 3.81 6.21 -23.38
CA SER A 248 3.72 4.92 -24.06
C SER A 248 3.24 5.06 -25.52
N VAL A 249 2.28 5.95 -25.78
CA VAL A 249 1.80 6.24 -27.14
C VAL A 249 2.89 6.94 -27.97
N VAL A 250 3.62 7.88 -27.38
CA VAL A 250 4.77 8.52 -28.04
C VAL A 250 5.83 7.49 -28.39
N ALA A 251 6.12 6.53 -27.50
CA ALA A 251 7.03 5.42 -27.79
C ALA A 251 6.55 4.56 -28.98
N VAL A 252 5.25 4.28 -29.09
CA VAL A 252 4.66 3.58 -30.25
C VAL A 252 4.81 4.41 -31.53
N VAL A 253 4.53 5.71 -31.49
CA VAL A 253 4.68 6.60 -32.65
C VAL A 253 6.13 6.62 -33.13
N ILE A 254 7.09 6.67 -32.21
CA ILE A 254 8.52 6.55 -32.52
C ILE A 254 8.79 5.19 -33.21
N ALA A 255 8.33 4.08 -32.62
CA ALA A 255 8.51 2.74 -33.19
C ALA A 255 7.95 2.63 -34.62
N VAL A 256 6.71 3.05 -34.85
CA VAL A 256 6.02 2.96 -36.14
C VAL A 256 6.67 3.88 -37.19
N ARG A 257 7.02 5.12 -36.83
CA ARG A 257 7.63 6.08 -37.75
C ARG A 257 8.99 5.60 -38.26
N PHE A 258 9.74 4.89 -37.42
CA PHE A 258 11.03 4.33 -37.81
C PHE A 258 10.90 2.95 -38.48
N ALA A 259 9.86 2.17 -38.20
CA ALA A 259 9.56 0.93 -38.93
C ALA A 259 9.15 1.17 -40.40
N ARG A 260 8.54 2.33 -40.71
CA ARG A 260 8.05 2.69 -42.06
C ARG A 260 9.08 3.39 -42.96
N ARG A 261 10.28 3.68 -42.46
CA ARG A 261 11.32 4.36 -43.26
C ARG A 261 12.30 3.33 -43.81
N ASP A 262 12.19 3.06 -45.11
CA ASP A 262 13.02 2.12 -45.89
C ASP A 262 14.49 2.59 -46.09
N GLY A 263 15.19 3.01 -45.02
CA GLY A 263 16.53 3.60 -45.14
C GLY A 263 17.52 3.17 -44.05
N GLY A 264 18.35 2.16 -44.35
CA GLY A 264 19.56 1.79 -43.62
C GLY A 264 19.33 1.05 -42.28
N PRO A 265 19.62 -0.26 -42.19
CA PRO A 265 18.98 -1.18 -41.22
C PRO A 265 19.40 -1.02 -39.75
N ALA A 266 20.40 -0.18 -39.45
CA ALA A 266 21.17 -0.25 -38.22
C ALA A 266 21.07 1.03 -37.35
N GLY A 267 21.42 2.18 -37.95
CA GLY A 267 21.44 3.47 -37.24
C GLY A 267 20.05 4.01 -36.94
N MET A 268 19.07 3.69 -37.79
CA MET A 268 17.69 4.16 -37.63
C MET A 268 16.97 3.42 -36.49
N ALA A 269 17.12 2.08 -36.43
CA ALA A 269 16.65 1.27 -35.31
C ALA A 269 17.27 1.73 -33.98
N ARG A 270 18.56 2.06 -33.97
CA ARG A 270 19.25 2.62 -32.79
C ARG A 270 18.60 3.91 -32.30
N ARG A 271 18.33 4.87 -33.19
CA ARG A 271 17.67 6.15 -32.82
C ARG A 271 16.26 5.94 -32.29
N ALA A 272 15.49 5.04 -32.91
CA ALA A 272 14.14 4.70 -32.45
C ALA A 272 14.16 4.13 -31.03
N LEU A 273 15.01 3.13 -30.78
CA LEU A 273 15.16 2.51 -29.46
C LEU A 273 15.67 3.47 -28.40
N SER A 274 16.52 4.42 -28.78
CA SER A 274 16.98 5.47 -27.87
C SER A 274 15.83 6.39 -27.48
N GLY A 275 15.02 6.82 -28.46
CA GLY A 275 13.83 7.64 -28.20
C GLY A 275 12.82 6.92 -27.31
N ILE A 276 12.56 5.64 -27.58
CA ILE A 276 11.71 4.78 -26.74
C ILE A 276 12.29 4.65 -25.33
N GLY A 277 13.61 4.44 -25.22
CA GLY A 277 14.31 4.38 -23.93
C GLY A 277 14.21 5.67 -23.13
N VAL A 278 14.26 6.84 -23.80
CA VAL A 278 14.05 8.14 -23.13
C VAL A 278 12.61 8.27 -22.64
N MET A 279 11.60 7.85 -23.42
CA MET A 279 10.21 7.86 -22.94
C MET A 279 10.03 6.94 -21.73
N ALA A 280 10.66 5.77 -21.74
CA ALA A 280 10.64 4.84 -20.61
C ALA A 280 11.42 5.35 -19.38
N LEU A 281 12.49 6.12 -19.58
CA LEU A 281 13.19 6.84 -18.49
C LEU A 281 12.28 7.91 -17.88
N LEU A 282 11.62 8.73 -18.70
CA LEU A 282 10.68 9.74 -18.19
C LEU A 282 9.52 9.09 -17.42
N ALA A 283 9.11 7.88 -17.81
CA ALA A 283 8.11 7.12 -17.08
C ALA A 283 8.57 6.68 -15.68
N THR A 284 9.87 6.55 -15.38
CA THR A 284 10.32 6.18 -14.01
C THR A 284 9.93 7.23 -12.98
N VAL A 285 9.93 8.51 -13.37
CA VAL A 285 9.43 9.61 -12.53
C VAL A 285 7.94 9.46 -12.27
N SER A 286 7.15 9.04 -13.26
CA SER A 286 5.70 8.83 -13.08
C SER A 286 5.34 7.55 -12.33
N PHE A 287 6.24 6.55 -12.25
CA PHE A 287 6.10 5.44 -11.30
C PHE A 287 6.38 5.92 -9.87
N SER A 288 7.47 6.67 -9.69
CA SER A 288 7.93 7.15 -8.38
C SER A 288 6.95 8.14 -7.75
N ALA A 289 6.38 9.03 -8.55
CA ALA A 289 5.38 10.00 -8.11
C ALA A 289 3.98 9.41 -7.88
N ALA A 290 3.74 8.14 -8.22
CA ALA A 290 2.47 7.44 -8.08
C ALA A 290 2.60 6.19 -7.19
N GLY A 291 3.48 6.26 -6.19
CA GLY A 291 3.68 5.23 -5.17
C GLY A 291 4.23 5.85 -3.88
N HIS A 292 4.67 4.99 -2.96
CA HIS A 292 5.08 5.33 -1.58
C HIS A 292 6.10 6.48 -1.44
N ALA A 293 6.92 6.74 -2.45
CA ALA A 293 7.84 7.88 -2.40
C ALA A 293 7.11 9.25 -2.34
N ASN A 294 5.85 9.31 -2.78
CA ASN A 294 5.05 10.53 -2.78
C ASN A 294 4.44 10.87 -1.41
N SER A 295 4.24 9.90 -0.51
CA SER A 295 3.73 10.14 0.85
C SER A 295 4.83 10.62 1.81
N LEU A 296 6.11 10.48 1.44
CA LEU A 296 7.24 10.90 2.27
C LEU A 296 7.53 12.41 2.15
N SER A 297 7.78 13.07 3.28
CA SER A 297 8.23 14.46 3.32
C SER A 297 9.77 14.58 3.39
N PRO A 298 10.39 15.50 2.62
CA PRO A 298 9.82 16.30 1.52
C PRO A 298 9.66 15.49 0.21
N ARG A 299 8.49 15.61 -0.44
CA ARG A 299 8.05 14.74 -1.56
C ARG A 299 9.05 14.63 -2.72
N TRP A 300 9.56 15.76 -3.20
CA TRP A 300 10.43 15.80 -4.38
C TRP A 300 11.77 15.07 -4.18
N VAL A 301 12.28 15.01 -2.95
CA VAL A 301 13.53 14.28 -2.64
C VAL A 301 13.30 12.78 -2.80
N TRP A 302 12.24 12.27 -2.17
CA TRP A 302 11.97 10.84 -2.13
C TRP A 302 11.52 10.30 -3.49
N VAL A 303 10.70 11.06 -4.23
CA VAL A 303 10.38 10.77 -5.65
C VAL A 303 11.66 10.73 -6.49
N GLY A 304 12.61 11.63 -6.25
CA GLY A 304 13.91 11.63 -6.94
C GLY A 304 14.77 10.41 -6.61
N VAL A 305 14.83 10.01 -5.33
CA VAL A 305 15.57 8.83 -4.87
C VAL A 305 14.98 7.55 -5.48
N ASP A 306 13.66 7.40 -5.48
CA ASP A 306 13.00 6.24 -6.09
C ASP A 306 13.19 6.22 -7.62
N ALA A 307 13.11 7.39 -8.28
CA ALA A 307 13.35 7.47 -9.72
C ALA A 307 14.78 7.04 -10.09
N VAL A 308 15.78 7.39 -9.27
CA VAL A 308 17.16 6.92 -9.42
C VAL A 308 17.27 5.42 -9.16
N HIS A 309 16.59 4.90 -8.13
CA HIS A 309 16.53 3.46 -7.83
C HIS A 309 15.98 2.68 -9.02
N LEU A 310 14.80 3.08 -9.54
CA LEU A 310 14.14 2.45 -10.68
C LEU A 310 14.98 2.56 -11.96
N ALA A 311 15.58 3.71 -12.22
CA ALA A 311 16.44 3.89 -13.39
C ALA A 311 17.68 2.99 -13.34
N ALA A 312 18.37 2.91 -12.18
CA ALA A 312 19.51 2.03 -12.01
C ALA A 312 19.11 0.54 -12.13
N ALA A 313 17.98 0.15 -11.52
CA ALA A 313 17.43 -1.20 -11.63
C ALA A 313 17.06 -1.57 -13.08
N ALA A 314 16.49 -0.64 -13.84
CA ALA A 314 16.14 -0.84 -15.24
C ALA A 314 17.37 -0.97 -16.16
N VAL A 315 18.42 -0.16 -15.94
CA VAL A 315 19.70 -0.32 -16.67
C VAL A 315 20.32 -1.70 -16.38
N TRP A 316 20.24 -2.16 -15.13
CA TRP A 316 20.75 -3.46 -14.71
C TRP A 316 19.93 -4.62 -15.28
N LEU A 317 18.63 -4.72 -14.94
CA LEU A 317 17.73 -5.82 -15.33
C LEU A 317 17.41 -5.80 -16.83
N GLY A 318 17.16 -4.63 -17.42
CA GLY A 318 16.95 -4.52 -18.86
C GLY A 318 18.20 -4.96 -19.64
N GLY A 319 19.41 -4.73 -19.11
CA GLY A 319 20.63 -5.28 -19.66
C GLY A 319 20.71 -6.81 -19.59
N VAL A 320 20.35 -7.42 -18.45
CA VAL A 320 20.24 -8.89 -18.29
C VAL A 320 19.30 -9.48 -19.34
N VAL A 321 18.07 -8.97 -19.42
CA VAL A 321 17.03 -9.48 -20.34
C VAL A 321 17.49 -9.34 -21.79
N THR A 322 18.13 -8.23 -22.13
CA THR A 322 18.63 -8.04 -23.49
C THR A 322 19.82 -8.95 -23.80
N LEU A 323 20.70 -9.26 -22.85
CA LEU A 323 21.76 -10.27 -23.02
C LEU A 323 21.18 -11.70 -23.12
N TRP A 324 20.12 -11.99 -22.36
CA TRP A 324 19.37 -13.24 -22.47
C TRP A 324 18.64 -13.38 -23.82
N ALA A 325 18.24 -12.29 -24.46
CA ALA A 325 17.62 -12.37 -25.78
C ALA A 325 18.63 -12.76 -26.88
N VAL A 326 19.91 -12.44 -26.71
CA VAL A 326 20.98 -12.75 -27.68
C VAL A 326 21.33 -14.25 -27.67
N PRO A 327 21.24 -14.96 -28.82
CA PRO A 327 21.57 -16.38 -28.90
C PRO A 327 22.99 -16.72 -28.42
N ARG A 328 23.18 -17.93 -27.87
CA ARG A 328 24.49 -18.38 -27.36
C ARG A 328 25.59 -18.31 -28.42
N ALA A 329 25.28 -18.63 -29.68
CA ALA A 329 26.24 -18.56 -30.78
C ALA A 329 26.74 -17.12 -31.01
N ARG A 330 25.81 -16.15 -30.98
CA ARG A 330 26.11 -14.72 -31.12
C ARG A 330 26.90 -14.18 -29.93
N LEU A 331 26.59 -14.62 -28.71
CA LEU A 331 27.35 -14.26 -27.51
C LEU A 331 28.83 -14.68 -27.56
N ALA A 332 29.19 -15.67 -28.38
CA ALA A 332 30.59 -16.08 -28.57
C ALA A 332 31.35 -15.18 -29.56
N GLU A 333 30.65 -14.31 -30.30
CA GLU A 333 31.29 -13.37 -31.22
C GLU A 333 31.98 -12.23 -30.45
N PRO A 334 33.16 -11.75 -30.90
CA PRO A 334 33.91 -10.69 -30.21
C PRO A 334 33.11 -9.42 -29.96
N GLU A 335 32.22 -9.05 -30.90
CA GLU A 335 31.33 -7.89 -30.76
C GLU A 335 30.38 -8.03 -29.56
N CYS A 336 29.72 -9.18 -29.42
CA CYS A 336 28.79 -9.43 -28.33
C CYS A 336 29.53 -9.61 -26.99
N GLU A 337 30.73 -10.20 -27.01
CA GLU A 337 31.56 -10.32 -25.82
C GLU A 337 31.96 -8.95 -25.29
N HIS A 338 32.33 -8.01 -26.17
CA HIS A 338 32.62 -6.62 -25.77
C HIS A 338 31.40 -5.97 -25.08
N VAL A 339 30.21 -6.15 -25.65
CA VAL A 339 28.95 -5.65 -25.06
C VAL A 339 28.69 -6.27 -23.68
N ALA A 340 28.91 -7.58 -23.53
CA ALA A 340 28.74 -8.26 -22.23
C ALA A 340 29.73 -7.74 -21.17
N ARG A 341 30.97 -7.43 -21.55
CA ARG A 341 31.97 -6.83 -20.66
C ARG A 341 31.61 -5.40 -20.27
N GLN A 342 31.16 -4.57 -21.22
CA GLN A 342 30.65 -3.23 -20.93
C GLN A 342 29.45 -3.31 -19.97
N TYR A 343 28.50 -4.22 -20.20
CA TYR A 343 27.40 -4.48 -19.30
C TYR A 343 27.86 -4.77 -17.87
N SER A 344 28.84 -5.67 -17.71
CA SER A 344 29.40 -5.99 -16.39
C SER A 344 29.96 -4.75 -15.67
N THR A 345 30.62 -3.85 -16.38
CA THR A 345 31.14 -2.59 -15.80
C THR A 345 30.01 -1.69 -15.30
N PHE A 346 28.98 -1.44 -16.12
CA PHE A 346 27.83 -0.62 -15.69
C PHE A 346 27.03 -1.26 -14.56
N ALA A 347 26.85 -2.59 -14.59
CA ALA A 347 26.20 -3.31 -13.51
C ALA A 347 26.93 -3.11 -12.17
N SER A 348 28.25 -2.88 -12.18
CA SER A 348 29.03 -2.60 -10.96
C SER A 348 28.76 -1.24 -10.35
N VAL A 349 28.17 -0.32 -11.12
CA VAL A 349 27.75 1.00 -10.64
C VAL A 349 26.27 0.99 -10.32
N ALA A 350 25.45 0.41 -11.20
CA ALA A 350 24.01 0.33 -11.03
C ALA A 350 23.60 -0.47 -9.78
N VAL A 351 24.26 -1.60 -9.50
CA VAL A 351 23.94 -2.44 -8.34
C VAL A 351 24.15 -1.69 -7.02
N PRO A 352 25.32 -1.07 -6.74
CA PRO A 352 25.47 -0.25 -5.53
C PRO A 352 24.44 0.87 -5.41
N VAL A 353 24.09 1.55 -6.51
CA VAL A 353 23.04 2.58 -6.50
C VAL A 353 21.69 1.99 -6.09
N VAL A 354 21.29 0.86 -6.67
CA VAL A 354 20.05 0.13 -6.31
C VAL A 354 20.06 -0.28 -4.85
N VAL A 355 21.17 -0.84 -4.35
CA VAL A 355 21.29 -1.28 -2.95
C VAL A 355 21.20 -0.10 -1.99
N VAL A 356 21.99 0.96 -2.19
CA VAL A 356 22.02 2.13 -1.30
C VAL A 356 20.66 2.83 -1.28
N THR A 357 20.10 3.13 -2.46
CA THR A 357 18.79 3.79 -2.54
C THR A 357 17.67 2.89 -1.99
N GLY A 358 17.76 1.56 -2.16
CA GLY A 358 16.78 0.63 -1.62
C GLY A 358 16.82 0.53 -0.09
N VAL A 359 18.01 0.49 0.51
CA VAL A 359 18.19 0.50 1.97
C VAL A 359 17.68 1.80 2.57
N VAL A 360 18.07 2.95 2.00
CA VAL A 360 17.65 4.27 2.49
C VAL A 360 16.13 4.43 2.42
N GLN A 361 15.49 3.99 1.33
CA GLN A 361 14.03 4.04 1.20
C GLN A 361 13.34 3.06 2.15
N GLY A 362 13.82 1.81 2.27
CA GLY A 362 13.21 0.82 3.16
C GLY A 362 13.21 1.26 4.62
N LEU A 363 14.33 1.83 5.09
CA LEU A 363 14.45 2.36 6.45
C LEU A 363 13.62 3.63 6.68
N ARG A 364 13.30 4.38 5.62
CA ARG A 364 12.46 5.57 5.73
C ARG A 364 10.97 5.25 5.74
N LEU A 365 10.59 4.22 5.01
CA LEU A 365 9.20 3.78 4.89
C LEU A 365 8.74 3.00 6.12
N ALA A 366 9.61 2.16 6.68
CA ALA A 366 9.37 1.50 7.95
C ALA A 366 9.49 2.50 9.12
N ASP A 367 8.60 2.41 10.10
CA ASP A 367 8.60 3.19 11.34
C ASP A 367 9.08 2.34 12.54
N GLY A 368 10.12 1.55 12.31
CA GLY A 368 10.69 0.66 13.32
C GLY A 368 11.18 -0.65 12.73
N VAL A 369 11.77 -1.49 13.58
CA VAL A 369 12.22 -2.83 13.17
C VAL A 369 11.04 -3.80 13.05
N ASP A 370 10.00 -3.58 13.85
CA ASP A 370 8.83 -4.45 13.92
C ASP A 370 8.04 -4.45 12.61
N ASP A 371 8.01 -3.33 11.89
CA ASP A 371 7.35 -3.22 10.58
C ASP A 371 7.89 -4.21 9.55
N PHE A 372 9.17 -4.59 9.63
CA PHE A 372 9.76 -5.56 8.69
C PHE A 372 9.20 -6.97 8.88
N THR A 373 8.74 -7.32 10.09
CA THR A 373 8.24 -8.67 10.40
C THR A 373 6.74 -8.71 10.68
N GLY A 374 6.17 -7.62 11.18
CA GLY A 374 4.77 -7.48 11.55
C GLY A 374 3.85 -7.20 10.37
N THR A 375 4.35 -6.57 9.30
CA THR A 375 3.53 -6.20 8.14
C THR A 375 3.67 -7.16 6.96
N THR A 376 2.66 -7.22 6.11
CA THR A 376 2.75 -7.92 4.81
C THR A 376 3.79 -7.25 3.90
N TRP A 377 3.86 -5.92 3.91
CA TRP A 377 4.88 -5.17 3.18
C TRP A 377 6.30 -5.55 3.60
N GLY A 378 6.59 -5.57 4.90
CA GLY A 378 7.87 -5.95 5.47
C GLY A 378 8.29 -7.36 5.09
N ARG A 379 7.36 -8.32 5.18
CA ARG A 379 7.59 -9.71 4.77
C ARG A 379 7.90 -9.83 3.27
N LEU A 380 7.16 -9.13 2.41
CA LEU A 380 7.44 -9.09 0.97
C LEU A 380 8.80 -8.42 0.68
N LEU A 381 9.18 -7.40 1.45
CA LEU A 381 10.47 -6.75 1.33
C LEU A 381 11.60 -7.69 1.73
N LEU A 382 11.45 -8.47 2.80
CA LEU A 382 12.41 -9.51 3.19
C LEU A 382 12.58 -10.57 2.10
N VAL A 383 11.48 -11.05 1.49
CA VAL A 383 11.54 -11.97 0.34
C VAL A 383 12.30 -11.33 -0.83
N LYS A 384 12.00 -10.06 -1.15
CA LYS A 384 12.72 -9.30 -2.17
C LYS A 384 14.21 -9.21 -1.85
N LEU A 385 14.60 -8.94 -0.60
CA LEU A 385 16.01 -8.87 -0.18
C LEU A 385 16.72 -10.21 -0.37
N VAL A 386 16.09 -11.33 0.01
CA VAL A 386 16.66 -12.68 -0.22
C VAL A 386 16.86 -12.94 -1.71
N LEU A 387 15.88 -12.61 -2.55
CA LEU A 387 15.99 -12.76 -4.00
C LEU A 387 17.06 -11.83 -4.61
N VAL A 388 17.24 -10.62 -4.06
CA VAL A 388 18.30 -9.71 -4.46
C VAL A 388 19.68 -10.25 -4.07
N VAL A 389 19.83 -10.84 -2.88
CA VAL A 389 21.10 -11.50 -2.51
C VAL A 389 21.38 -12.69 -3.44
N LEU A 390 20.35 -13.49 -3.75
CA LEU A 390 20.47 -14.61 -4.68
C LEU A 390 20.88 -14.15 -6.08
N ILE A 391 20.21 -13.14 -6.65
CA ILE A 391 20.55 -12.65 -7.99
C ILE A 391 21.96 -12.04 -8.03
N LEU A 392 22.41 -11.39 -6.95
CA LEU A 392 23.77 -10.86 -6.85
C LEU A 392 24.82 -11.97 -6.78
N ALA A 393 24.54 -13.07 -6.07
CA ALA A 393 25.40 -14.25 -6.07
C ALA A 393 25.50 -14.87 -7.49
N VAL A 394 24.38 -15.00 -8.19
CA VAL A 394 24.35 -15.47 -9.59
C VAL A 394 25.09 -14.50 -10.51
N ALA A 395 24.92 -13.19 -10.35
CA ALA A 395 25.64 -12.16 -11.11
C ALA A 395 27.16 -12.20 -10.85
N GLY A 396 27.58 -12.52 -9.62
CA GLY A 396 28.98 -12.80 -9.27
C GLY A 396 29.54 -13.99 -10.05
N VAL A 397 28.78 -15.09 -10.14
CA VAL A 397 29.13 -16.25 -10.96
C VAL A 397 29.16 -15.89 -12.45
N SER A 398 28.19 -15.12 -12.95
CA SER A 398 28.16 -14.61 -14.32
C SER A 398 29.41 -13.79 -14.64
N ARG A 399 29.85 -12.92 -13.73
CA ARG A 399 31.06 -12.13 -13.89
C ARG A 399 32.32 -13.00 -13.90
N TRP A 400 32.42 -13.98 -13.00
CA TRP A 400 33.54 -14.92 -12.98
C TRP A 400 33.63 -15.74 -14.28
N LEU A 401 32.49 -16.28 -14.73
CA LEU A 401 32.37 -17.01 -16.00
C LEU A 401 32.72 -16.14 -17.22
N LEU A 402 32.26 -14.89 -17.26
CA LEU A 402 32.60 -13.95 -18.32
C LEU A 402 34.12 -13.67 -18.40
N GLN A 403 34.79 -13.61 -17.24
CA GLN A 403 36.23 -13.35 -17.17
C GLN A 403 37.07 -14.57 -17.59
N HIS A 404 36.65 -15.79 -17.25
CA HIS A 404 37.45 -17.00 -17.45
C HIS A 404 37.06 -17.81 -18.71
N ASP A 405 35.76 -17.92 -19.00
CA ASP A 405 35.21 -18.82 -20.02
C ASP A 405 34.57 -18.07 -21.22
N GLY A 406 34.52 -16.73 -21.18
CA GLY A 406 33.95 -15.87 -22.23
C GLY A 406 32.41 -15.74 -22.19
N ALA A 407 31.85 -14.86 -23.01
CA ALA A 407 30.44 -14.45 -22.91
C ALA A 407 29.41 -15.54 -23.25
N ALA A 408 29.77 -16.60 -23.97
CA ALA A 408 28.83 -17.71 -24.21
C ALA A 408 28.51 -18.51 -22.92
N SER A 409 29.43 -18.52 -21.95
CA SER A 409 29.33 -19.32 -20.72
C SER A 409 28.21 -18.83 -19.78
N ILE A 410 27.93 -17.52 -19.76
CA ILE A 410 26.96 -16.88 -18.85
C ILE A 410 25.49 -17.12 -19.24
N ARG A 411 25.23 -17.81 -20.36
CA ARG A 411 23.87 -17.96 -20.91
C ARG A 411 22.84 -18.45 -19.88
N ARG A 412 23.22 -19.39 -19.02
CA ARG A 412 22.31 -19.98 -18.02
C ARG A 412 22.14 -19.09 -16.81
N THR A 413 23.22 -18.48 -16.35
CA THR A 413 23.18 -17.58 -15.19
C THR A 413 22.40 -16.31 -15.53
N VAL A 414 22.61 -15.73 -16.71
CA VAL A 414 21.82 -14.58 -17.21
C VAL A 414 20.34 -14.95 -17.42
N ALA A 415 20.02 -16.19 -17.82
CA ALA A 415 18.63 -16.65 -17.87
C ALA A 415 17.99 -16.74 -16.48
N LEU A 416 18.72 -17.25 -15.49
CA LEU A 416 18.28 -17.27 -14.10
C LEU A 416 18.10 -15.85 -13.55
N GLU A 417 19.06 -14.95 -13.79
CA GLU A 417 18.96 -13.54 -13.43
C GLU A 417 17.72 -12.88 -14.05
N ALA A 418 17.41 -13.15 -15.32
CA ALA A 418 16.22 -12.61 -15.96
C ALA A 418 14.92 -13.11 -15.30
N VAL A 419 14.83 -14.41 -14.99
CA VAL A 419 13.65 -15.00 -14.32
C VAL A 419 13.48 -14.43 -12.92
N VAL A 420 14.54 -14.43 -12.11
CA VAL A 420 14.52 -13.87 -10.74
C VAL A 420 14.21 -12.37 -10.79
N GLY A 421 14.75 -11.64 -11.76
CA GLY A 421 14.46 -10.22 -11.96
C GLY A 421 12.99 -9.94 -12.25
N VAL A 422 12.33 -10.74 -13.09
CA VAL A 422 10.88 -10.64 -13.34
C VAL A 422 10.09 -10.91 -12.06
N VAL A 423 10.48 -11.91 -11.27
CA VAL A 423 9.84 -12.21 -9.98
C VAL A 423 10.01 -11.04 -9.00
N VAL A 424 11.22 -10.47 -8.91
CA VAL A 424 11.48 -9.28 -8.08
C VAL A 424 10.62 -8.10 -8.52
N ILE A 425 10.43 -7.87 -9.82
CA ILE A 425 9.52 -6.83 -10.33
C ILE A 425 8.06 -7.13 -9.95
N GLY A 426 7.64 -8.39 -9.98
CA GLY A 426 6.32 -8.82 -9.49
C GLY A 426 6.12 -8.51 -8.01
N LEU A 427 7.12 -8.81 -7.17
CA LEU A 427 7.11 -8.44 -5.75
C LEU A 427 7.11 -6.93 -5.54
N VAL A 428 7.83 -6.17 -6.37
CA VAL A 428 7.80 -4.69 -6.32
C VAL A 428 6.39 -4.17 -6.63
N ALA A 429 5.74 -4.71 -7.66
CA ALA A 429 4.36 -4.33 -7.98
C ALA A 429 3.39 -4.65 -6.83
N ALA A 430 3.58 -5.78 -6.14
CA ALA A 430 2.79 -6.13 -4.96
C ALA A 430 3.12 -5.27 -3.74
N LEU A 431 4.40 -4.96 -3.49
CA LEU A 431 4.87 -4.12 -2.39
C LEU A 431 4.27 -2.71 -2.43
N VAL A 432 4.16 -2.13 -3.64
CA VAL A 432 3.56 -0.79 -3.78
C VAL A 432 2.07 -0.82 -3.45
N ALA A 433 1.41 -1.98 -3.54
CA ALA A 433 0.01 -2.14 -3.16
C ALA A 433 -0.16 -2.64 -1.71
N GLN A 434 0.84 -2.49 -0.85
CA GLN A 434 0.78 -2.82 0.58
C GLN A 434 1.29 -1.65 1.43
N PRO A 435 0.67 -1.37 2.60
CA PRO A 435 1.07 -0.29 3.47
C PRO A 435 2.43 -0.62 4.10
N PRO A 436 3.39 0.32 4.13
CA PRO A 436 4.70 0.06 4.72
C PRO A 436 4.70 -0.09 6.24
N ARG A 437 3.75 0.58 6.91
CA ARG A 437 3.64 0.64 8.37
C ARG A 437 2.58 -0.33 8.86
N ALA A 438 2.79 -0.89 10.04
CA ALA A 438 1.77 -1.70 10.68
C ALA A 438 0.56 -0.84 11.00
N GLU A 439 -0.62 -1.31 10.59
CA GLU A 439 -1.85 -0.88 11.25
C GLU A 439 -1.72 -1.29 12.71
N VAL A 440 -1.82 -0.31 13.59
CA VAL A 440 -1.93 -0.54 15.00
C VAL A 440 -3.29 -1.21 15.23
N PRO A 441 -3.35 -2.52 15.53
CA PRO A 441 -4.63 -3.19 15.71
C PRO A 441 -5.23 -2.65 16.99
N SER A 442 -6.42 -2.06 16.90
CA SER A 442 -7.22 -1.74 18.06
C SER A 442 -7.64 -3.07 18.72
N ALA A 443 -7.07 -3.39 19.88
CA ALA A 443 -7.45 -4.57 20.66
C ALA A 443 -8.35 -4.13 21.82
N PRO A 444 -9.55 -4.73 21.99
CA PRO A 444 -10.35 -4.47 23.16
C PRO A 444 -9.53 -4.76 24.42
N TYR A 445 -9.46 -3.79 25.32
CA TYR A 445 -8.86 -3.96 26.63
C TYR A 445 -9.90 -4.56 27.56
N GLU A 446 -9.62 -5.70 28.18
CA GLU A 446 -10.48 -6.33 29.17
C GLU A 446 -9.68 -6.70 30.42
N GLU A 447 -10.14 -6.27 31.59
CA GLU A 447 -9.49 -6.60 32.86
C GLU A 447 -10.49 -6.65 34.02
N SER A 448 -10.29 -7.58 34.97
CA SER A 448 -11.03 -7.61 36.23
C SER A 448 -10.17 -7.12 37.38
N LEU A 449 -10.50 -5.95 37.92
CA LEU A 449 -9.84 -5.33 39.07
C LEU A 449 -10.55 -5.72 40.36
N ALA A 450 -9.81 -6.05 41.41
CA ALA A 450 -10.39 -6.40 42.71
C ALA A 450 -9.75 -5.58 43.84
N GLY A 451 -10.57 -5.00 44.71
CA GLY A 451 -10.09 -4.23 45.86
C GLY A 451 -11.20 -3.93 46.86
N SER A 452 -10.85 -3.94 48.15
CA SER A 452 -11.75 -3.57 49.27
C SER A 452 -13.15 -4.19 49.19
N GLY A 453 -13.24 -5.45 48.75
CA GLY A 453 -14.51 -6.17 48.69
C GLY A 453 -15.39 -5.83 47.48
N VAL A 454 -14.85 -5.27 46.41
CA VAL A 454 -15.53 -5.09 45.11
C VAL A 454 -14.65 -5.63 43.99
N ILE A 455 -15.26 -6.28 43.00
CA ILE A 455 -14.64 -6.67 41.73
C ILE A 455 -15.26 -5.80 40.63
N ALA A 456 -14.42 -5.17 39.81
CA ALA A 456 -14.82 -4.39 38.65
C ALA A 456 -14.28 -5.07 37.39
N SER A 457 -15.15 -5.58 36.54
CA SER A 457 -14.79 -6.07 35.21
C SER A 457 -14.93 -4.92 34.23
N VAL A 458 -13.83 -4.49 33.63
CA VAL A 458 -13.74 -3.40 32.68
C VAL A 458 -13.54 -3.96 31.30
N SER A 459 -14.27 -3.46 30.31
CA SER A 459 -13.94 -3.61 28.90
C SER A 459 -13.87 -2.24 28.23
N ILE A 460 -12.86 -2.03 27.38
CA ILE A 460 -12.68 -0.81 26.58
C ILE A 460 -12.47 -1.23 25.13
N SER A 461 -13.30 -0.74 24.22
CA SER A 461 -13.27 -1.11 22.81
C SER A 461 -13.36 0.13 21.92
N PRO A 462 -12.58 0.23 20.82
CA PRO A 462 -11.72 -0.83 20.28
C PRO A 462 -10.28 -0.80 20.81
N GLY A 463 -9.91 0.12 21.72
CA GLY A 463 -8.58 0.20 22.32
C GLY A 463 -7.55 0.92 21.45
N ARG A 464 -7.90 2.13 20.96
CA ARG A 464 -7.03 2.96 20.09
C ARG A 464 -7.09 4.44 20.44
N VAL A 465 -6.19 5.24 19.85
CA VAL A 465 -6.26 6.71 19.91
C VAL A 465 -7.63 7.18 19.38
N GLY A 466 -8.23 8.15 20.06
CA GLY A 466 -9.59 8.60 19.81
C GLY A 466 -10.58 8.08 20.85
N ALA A 467 -11.85 8.10 20.49
CA ALA A 467 -12.92 7.71 21.40
C ALA A 467 -13.09 6.18 21.43
N ASN A 468 -13.31 5.67 22.64
CA ASN A 468 -13.48 4.27 22.95
C ASN A 468 -14.71 4.12 23.84
N GLU A 469 -15.46 3.05 23.63
CA GLU A 469 -16.55 2.64 24.51
C GLU A 469 -15.96 1.91 25.71
N ILE A 470 -16.48 2.20 26.91
CA ILE A 470 -16.06 1.56 28.15
C ILE A 470 -17.27 0.96 28.86
N HIS A 471 -17.19 -0.32 29.23
CA HIS A 471 -18.16 -0.96 30.12
C HIS A 471 -17.48 -1.32 31.43
N VAL A 472 -18.18 -1.10 32.53
CA VAL A 472 -17.75 -1.49 33.87
C VAL A 472 -18.87 -2.26 34.54
N VAL A 473 -18.64 -3.54 34.81
CA VAL A 473 -19.54 -4.41 35.56
C VAL A 473 -18.97 -4.62 36.95
N LEU A 474 -19.71 -4.19 37.96
CA LEU A 474 -19.31 -4.25 39.37
C LEU A 474 -19.96 -5.45 40.06
N ALA A 475 -19.19 -6.14 40.88
CA ALA A 475 -19.64 -7.25 41.70
C ALA A 475 -19.12 -7.07 43.13
N PRO A 476 -20.00 -6.78 44.12
CA PRO A 476 -19.64 -6.83 45.52
C PRO A 476 -19.11 -8.21 45.93
N SER A 477 -18.21 -8.22 46.91
CA SER A 477 -17.60 -9.43 47.45
C SER A 477 -18.66 -10.39 48.03
N GLY A 478 -18.44 -11.69 47.83
CA GLY A 478 -19.37 -12.74 48.24
C GLY A 478 -20.52 -13.02 47.27
N GLY A 479 -20.54 -12.40 46.08
CA GLY A 479 -21.55 -12.66 45.04
C GLY A 479 -22.89 -11.97 45.30
N SER A 480 -22.92 -10.96 46.16
CA SER A 480 -24.12 -10.17 46.43
C SER A 480 -24.47 -9.30 45.22
N LEU A 481 -25.77 -9.17 44.92
CA LEU A 481 -26.30 -8.25 43.91
C LEU A 481 -26.66 -6.87 44.51
N THR A 482 -26.10 -6.52 45.66
CA THR A 482 -26.32 -5.19 46.25
C THR A 482 -25.85 -4.14 45.27
N ARG A 483 -26.71 -3.16 44.99
CA ARG A 483 -26.37 -2.07 44.08
C ARG A 483 -25.31 -1.17 44.73
N VAL A 484 -24.25 -0.85 44.00
CA VAL A 484 -23.36 0.25 44.38
C VAL A 484 -24.08 1.59 44.21
N VAL A 485 -23.61 2.64 44.89
CA VAL A 485 -24.23 3.96 44.89
C VAL A 485 -23.90 4.72 43.61
N ASP A 486 -22.63 4.73 43.21
CA ASP A 486 -22.15 5.47 42.04
C ASP A 486 -20.80 4.94 41.53
N LEU A 487 -20.46 5.26 40.27
CA LEU A 487 -19.17 4.99 39.65
C LEU A 487 -18.67 6.24 38.91
N THR A 488 -17.48 6.71 39.28
CA THR A 488 -16.73 7.69 38.48
C THR A 488 -15.51 7.03 37.85
N VAL A 489 -15.34 7.19 36.55
CA VAL A 489 -14.15 6.71 35.81
C VAL A 489 -13.31 7.90 35.37
N ARG A 490 -11.98 7.79 35.46
CA ARG A 490 -11.03 8.80 34.98
C ARG A 490 -9.88 8.16 34.23
N VAL A 491 -9.37 8.86 33.22
CA VAL A 491 -8.13 8.47 32.51
C VAL A 491 -7.13 9.60 32.49
N SER A 492 -5.83 9.27 32.57
CA SER A 492 -4.72 10.22 32.49
C SER A 492 -3.53 9.62 31.76
N LEU A 493 -2.65 10.46 31.20
CA LEU A 493 -1.38 10.02 30.61
C LEU A 493 -0.22 10.78 31.26
N PRO A 494 0.35 10.27 32.37
CA PRO A 494 1.39 10.96 33.11
C PRO A 494 2.65 11.25 32.29
N ALA A 495 3.02 10.35 31.36
CA ALA A 495 4.21 10.50 30.53
C ALA A 495 4.15 11.71 29.58
N ALA A 496 2.95 12.16 29.23
CA ALA A 496 2.71 13.31 28.36
C ALA A 496 2.08 14.49 29.12
N GLU A 497 2.09 14.46 30.45
CA GLU A 497 1.49 15.47 31.33
C GLU A 497 -0.01 15.74 31.08
N VAL A 498 -0.74 14.75 30.52
CA VAL A 498 -2.19 14.86 30.32
C VAL A 498 -2.91 14.62 31.66
N PRO A 499 -3.69 15.59 32.17
CA PRO A 499 -4.36 15.47 33.46
C PRO A 499 -5.51 14.47 33.44
N ALA A 500 -5.89 13.98 34.62
CA ALA A 500 -7.01 13.06 34.77
C ALA A 500 -8.33 13.69 34.35
N SER A 501 -8.92 13.15 33.28
CA SER A 501 -10.20 13.58 32.73
C SER A 501 -11.28 12.54 33.04
N PRO A 502 -12.46 12.94 33.53
CA PRO A 502 -13.56 12.01 33.78
C PRO A 502 -14.13 11.46 32.46
N ALA A 503 -14.42 10.17 32.43
CA ALA A 503 -15.19 9.54 31.37
C ALA A 503 -16.70 9.80 31.61
N SER A 504 -17.46 9.93 30.52
CA SER A 504 -18.91 10.08 30.61
C SER A 504 -19.53 8.70 30.78
N MET A 505 -20.08 8.42 31.96
CA MET A 505 -20.65 7.12 32.31
C MET A 505 -22.17 7.20 32.44
N MET A 506 -22.87 6.17 31.95
CA MET A 506 -24.30 5.96 32.10
C MET A 506 -24.55 4.67 32.89
N ASP A 507 -25.59 4.68 33.72
CA ASP A 507 -26.05 3.54 34.51
C ASP A 507 -27.03 2.71 33.67
N GLU A 508 -26.59 1.54 33.21
CA GLU A 508 -27.33 0.64 32.31
C GLU A 508 -28.20 -0.36 33.09
N GLY A 509 -28.01 -0.47 34.41
CA GLY A 509 -28.70 -1.46 35.22
C GLY A 509 -27.95 -1.81 36.50
N PRO A 510 -28.37 -2.86 37.22
CA PRO A 510 -27.75 -3.24 38.48
C PRO A 510 -26.25 -3.49 38.31
N ASN A 511 -25.44 -2.57 38.84
CA ASN A 511 -23.98 -2.62 38.84
C ASN A 511 -23.33 -2.68 37.44
N HIS A 512 -24.02 -2.25 36.39
CA HIS A 512 -23.45 -2.16 35.05
C HIS A 512 -23.50 -0.72 34.57
N TYR A 513 -22.33 -0.20 34.22
CA TYR A 513 -22.14 1.12 33.67
C TYR A 513 -21.52 1.02 32.28
N SER A 514 -21.99 1.82 31.34
CA SER A 514 -21.40 2.00 30.01
C SER A 514 -20.94 3.46 29.86
N GLY A 515 -20.15 3.78 28.86
CA GLY A 515 -19.70 5.14 28.66
C GLY A 515 -18.72 5.29 27.52
N SER A 516 -18.20 6.51 27.38
CA SER A 516 -17.13 6.81 26.42
C SER A 516 -15.92 7.44 27.09
N VAL A 517 -14.74 7.05 26.60
CA VAL A 517 -13.44 7.56 27.03
C VAL A 517 -12.62 7.98 25.81
N LEU A 518 -11.96 9.12 25.89
CA LEU A 518 -11.12 9.67 24.82
C LEU A 518 -9.65 9.51 25.17
N PHE A 519 -8.90 8.79 24.33
CA PHE A 519 -7.46 8.73 24.40
C PHE A 519 -6.86 9.64 23.34
N SER A 520 -6.32 10.79 23.75
CA SER A 520 -5.87 11.83 22.80
C SER A 520 -4.60 11.46 22.02
N GLN A 521 -3.89 10.42 22.43
CA GLN A 521 -2.61 9.99 21.86
C GLN A 521 -2.25 8.58 22.33
N SER A 522 -1.29 7.95 21.67
CA SER A 522 -0.75 6.65 22.07
C SER A 522 0.09 6.78 23.35
N GLY A 523 0.13 5.69 24.13
CA GLY A 523 0.86 5.59 25.38
C GLY A 523 0.19 4.69 26.43
N GLU A 524 0.84 4.60 27.58
CA GLU A 524 0.36 3.86 28.75
C GLU A 524 -0.57 4.75 29.60
N TRP A 525 -1.87 4.69 29.33
CA TRP A 525 -2.87 5.48 30.04
C TRP A 525 -3.17 4.86 31.41
N THR A 526 -3.32 5.69 32.43
CA THR A 526 -3.78 5.26 33.75
C THR A 526 -5.29 5.39 33.84
N LEU A 527 -5.98 4.27 34.07
CA LEU A 527 -7.42 4.17 34.33
C LEU A 527 -7.66 4.16 35.84
N GLU A 528 -8.55 5.03 36.32
CA GLU A 528 -8.98 5.10 37.72
C GLU A 528 -10.50 4.90 37.81
N LEU A 529 -10.94 3.95 38.63
CA LEU A 529 -12.34 3.70 38.96
C LEU A 529 -12.58 4.10 40.42
N LEU A 530 -13.37 5.13 40.66
CA LEU A 530 -13.86 5.50 41.99
C LEU A 530 -15.26 4.90 42.17
N VAL A 531 -15.34 3.78 42.87
CA VAL A 531 -16.57 3.04 43.12
C VAL A 531 -17.13 3.46 44.48
N GLN A 532 -18.29 4.10 44.51
CA GLN A 532 -18.97 4.42 45.77
C GLN A 532 -19.85 3.24 46.19
N VAL A 533 -19.40 2.47 47.18
CA VAL A 533 -20.05 1.22 47.62
C VAL A 533 -21.21 1.52 48.57
N THR A 534 -21.03 2.50 49.46
CA THR A 534 -22.07 3.04 50.35
C THR A 534 -21.97 4.56 50.39
N GLU A 535 -22.92 5.27 51.01
CA GLU A 535 -22.85 6.75 51.10
C GLU A 535 -21.57 7.27 51.77
N THR A 536 -20.91 6.44 52.59
CA THR A 536 -19.71 6.82 53.35
C THR A 536 -18.43 6.12 52.86
N GLU A 537 -18.52 5.19 51.92
CA GLU A 537 -17.39 4.34 51.50
C GLU A 537 -17.18 4.39 49.98
N THR A 538 -16.00 4.87 49.59
CA THR A 538 -15.53 4.90 48.19
C THR A 538 -14.24 4.11 48.07
N VAL A 539 -14.17 3.24 47.06
CA VAL A 539 -13.00 2.41 46.73
C VAL A 539 -12.39 2.91 45.44
N LEU A 540 -11.06 3.06 45.42
CA LEU A 540 -10.30 3.40 44.23
C LEU A 540 -9.64 2.14 43.67
N LEU A 541 -9.97 1.78 42.44
CA LEU A 541 -9.27 0.76 41.66
C LEU A 541 -8.49 1.46 40.55
N LYS A 542 -7.29 0.96 40.24
CA LYS A 542 -6.44 1.51 39.19
C LYS A 542 -5.96 0.42 38.26
N SER A 543 -5.84 0.74 36.98
CA SER A 543 -5.09 -0.07 36.03
C SER A 543 -4.38 0.79 34.98
N THR A 544 -3.61 0.12 34.14
CA THR A 544 -2.92 0.71 32.99
C THR A 544 -3.50 0.13 31.71
N VAL A 545 -3.90 1.03 30.80
CA VAL A 545 -4.44 0.71 29.48
C VAL A 545 -3.40 1.14 28.45
N SER A 546 -2.80 0.18 27.75
CA SER A 546 -1.89 0.47 26.64
C SER A 546 -2.71 0.87 25.42
N ILE A 547 -2.56 2.12 24.99
CA ILE A 547 -3.15 2.62 23.75
C ILE A 547 -2.03 2.74 22.72
N PRO A 548 -2.06 1.89 21.69
CA PRO A 548 -0.96 1.82 20.73
C PRO A 548 -0.93 3.00 19.75
#